data_AF-A0A7J3Z5R8-F1
#
_entry.id   AF-A0A7J3Z5R8-F1
#
_cell.length_a   1.000
_cell.length_b   1.000
_cell.length_c   1.000
_cell.angle_alpha   90.00
_cell.angle_beta   90.00
_cell.angle_gamma   90.00
#
_symmetry.space_group_name_H-M   'P 1'
#
loop_
_entity.id
_entity.type
_entity.pdbx_description
1 polymer ?
#
loop_
_entity_poly.entity_id
_entity_poly.type
_entity_poly.pdbx_seq_one_letter_code
_entity_poly.pdbx_strand_id
1 'polypeptide(L)'
;MTLELDELDKQIIEVLRQDCGKSIREVAKAVGKSPSLVLKRVRKLHEAGLVKKCEAVLNYLKLGYGLMALILFKVDGAHIEEIEGILAKEPRVRSVYDITGEYDIAVIALFKDVADLNSFIKRILKTPHIKESVTSVILKAVKDEVNIEYFRE
;
A
#
# COMPACT_ATOMS: atom_id res chain seq x y z
N MET A 1 0.89 -22.69 -5.50
CA MET A 1 -0.10 -23.51 -4.77
C MET A 1 -1.12 -22.57 -4.17
N THR A 2 -2.30 -22.45 -4.78
CA THR A 2 -3.42 -21.69 -4.22
C THR A 2 -4.03 -22.51 -3.10
N LEU A 3 -4.10 -21.96 -1.88
CA LEU A 3 -4.99 -22.52 -0.86
C LEU A 3 -6.42 -22.44 -1.42
N GLU A 4 -7.13 -23.56 -1.44
CA GLU A 4 -8.58 -23.53 -1.67
C GLU A 4 -9.23 -22.83 -0.46
N LEU A 5 -9.78 -21.64 -0.72
CA LEU A 5 -10.56 -20.88 0.24
C LEU A 5 -12.00 -21.36 0.19
N ASP A 6 -12.51 -21.85 1.32
CA ASP A 6 -13.94 -22.13 1.46
C ASP A 6 -14.73 -20.82 1.66
N GLU A 7 -16.07 -20.91 1.56
CA GLU A 7 -16.93 -19.74 1.69
C GLU A 7 -16.79 -19.01 3.03
N LEU A 8 -16.48 -19.73 4.10
CA LEU A 8 -16.26 -19.10 5.40
C LEU A 8 -14.96 -18.28 5.39
N ASP A 9 -13.89 -18.81 4.80
CA ASP A 9 -12.63 -18.09 4.66
C ASP A 9 -12.83 -16.79 3.84
N LYS A 10 -13.60 -16.84 2.74
CA LYS A 10 -13.94 -15.65 1.93
C LYS A 10 -14.73 -14.61 2.73
N GLN A 11 -15.76 -15.04 3.46
CA GLN A 11 -16.57 -14.15 4.31
C GLN A 11 -15.73 -13.49 5.41
N ILE A 12 -14.83 -14.23 6.04
CA ILE A 12 -13.92 -13.68 7.07
C ILE A 12 -13.00 -12.63 6.45
N ILE A 13 -12.39 -12.92 5.29
CA ILE A 13 -11.54 -11.96 4.58
C ILE A 13 -12.32 -10.69 4.27
N GLU A 14 -13.57 -10.80 3.80
CA GLU A 14 -14.39 -9.63 3.47
C GLU A 14 -14.71 -8.77 4.70
N VAL A 15 -15.02 -9.40 5.85
CA VAL A 15 -15.23 -8.67 7.10
C VAL A 15 -13.95 -7.94 7.55
N LEU A 16 -12.79 -8.61 7.49
CA LEU A 16 -11.50 -8.02 7.86
C LEU A 16 -11.04 -6.93 6.88
N ARG A 17 -11.35 -7.07 5.58
CA ARG A 17 -11.04 -6.09 4.55
C ARG A 17 -11.76 -4.77 4.81
N GLN A 18 -13.02 -4.85 5.23
CA GLN A 18 -13.83 -3.68 5.57
C GLN A 18 -13.38 -3.04 6.87
N ASP A 19 -13.14 -3.86 7.91
CA ASP A 19 -12.69 -3.40 9.21
C ASP A 19 -11.94 -4.51 9.95
N CYS A 20 -10.62 -4.44 9.90
CA CYS A 20 -9.74 -5.36 10.60
C CYS A 20 -9.63 -5.10 12.11
N GLY A 21 -10.24 -4.02 12.61
CA GLY A 21 -10.31 -3.68 14.04
C GLY A 21 -11.38 -4.46 14.80
N LYS A 22 -12.29 -5.14 14.10
CA LYS A 22 -13.33 -5.99 14.71
C LYS A 22 -12.72 -7.11 15.55
N SER A 23 -13.27 -7.30 16.74
CA SER A 23 -12.95 -8.45 17.58
C SER A 23 -13.41 -9.75 16.91
N ILE A 24 -12.79 -10.87 17.29
CA ILE A 24 -13.20 -12.20 16.81
C ILE A 24 -14.67 -12.48 17.07
N ARG A 25 -15.24 -11.93 18.16
CA ARG A 25 -16.68 -12.07 18.47
C ARG A 25 -17.55 -11.34 17.45
N GLU A 26 -17.16 -10.15 17.03
CA GLU A 26 -17.87 -9.37 16.01
C GLU A 26 -17.77 -10.02 14.64
N VAL A 27 -16.58 -10.53 14.26
CA VAL A 27 -16.41 -11.29 13.03
C VAL A 27 -17.27 -12.55 13.04
N ALA A 28 -17.24 -13.31 14.14
CA ALA A 28 -18.05 -14.52 14.30
C ALA A 28 -19.56 -14.27 14.20
N LYS A 29 -20.03 -13.16 14.79
CA LYS A 29 -21.42 -12.71 14.64
C LYS A 29 -21.75 -12.36 13.18
N ALA A 30 -20.85 -11.67 12.48
CA ALA A 30 -21.04 -11.28 11.08
C ALA A 30 -21.12 -12.48 10.13
N VAL A 31 -20.36 -13.56 10.38
CA VAL A 31 -20.35 -14.76 9.53
C VAL A 31 -21.25 -15.90 10.03
N GLY A 32 -21.98 -15.69 11.14
CA GLY A 32 -22.89 -16.68 11.72
C GLY A 32 -22.19 -17.96 12.22
N LYS A 33 -20.98 -17.84 12.76
CA LYS A 33 -20.18 -18.99 13.28
C LYS A 33 -19.77 -18.79 14.73
N SER A 34 -19.20 -19.84 15.33
CA SER A 34 -18.64 -19.76 16.69
C SER A 34 -17.33 -18.95 16.71
N PRO A 35 -17.05 -18.19 17.79
CA PRO A 35 -15.79 -17.45 17.93
C PRO A 35 -14.54 -18.34 17.85
N SER A 36 -14.61 -19.57 18.35
CA SER A 36 -13.49 -20.52 18.30
C SER A 36 -13.14 -20.96 16.88
N LEU A 37 -14.16 -21.21 16.03
CA LEU A 37 -13.95 -21.54 14.63
C LEU A 37 -13.36 -20.35 13.86
N VAL A 38 -13.91 -19.15 14.04
CA VAL A 38 -13.40 -17.94 13.38
C VAL A 38 -11.97 -17.64 13.80
N LEU A 39 -11.62 -17.74 15.08
CA LEU A 39 -10.24 -17.56 15.54
C LEU A 39 -9.27 -18.50 14.81
N LYS A 40 -9.65 -19.78 14.67
CA LYS A 40 -8.83 -20.77 13.96
C LYS A 40 -8.66 -20.40 12.48
N ARG A 41 -9.72 -19.94 11.81
CA ARG A 41 -9.67 -19.51 10.40
C ARG A 41 -8.83 -18.25 10.21
N VAL A 42 -9.01 -17.23 11.04
CA VAL A 42 -8.20 -15.99 10.98
C VAL A 42 -6.71 -16.32 11.14
N ARG A 43 -6.33 -17.18 12.09
CA ARG A 43 -4.94 -17.64 12.24
C ARG A 43 -4.43 -18.35 11.00
N LYS A 44 -5.19 -19.30 10.45
CA LYS A 44 -4.84 -20.00 9.20
C LYS A 44 -4.64 -19.02 8.04
N LEU A 45 -5.48 -17.99 7.92
CA LEU A 45 -5.37 -16.97 6.88
C LEU A 45 -4.11 -16.11 7.01
N HIS A 46 -3.71 -15.78 8.24
CA HIS A 46 -2.44 -15.10 8.51
C HIS A 46 -1.23 -15.99 8.24
N GLU A 47 -1.24 -17.23 8.74
CA GLU A 47 -0.18 -18.22 8.51
C GLU A 47 0.03 -18.53 7.02
N ALA A 48 -1.07 -18.52 6.25
CA ALA A 48 -1.05 -18.66 4.80
C ALA A 48 -0.59 -17.40 4.04
N GLY A 49 -0.38 -16.27 4.72
CA GLY A 49 -0.01 -15.00 4.09
C GLY A 49 -1.12 -14.32 3.28
N LEU A 50 -2.36 -14.84 3.33
CA LEU A 50 -3.52 -14.25 2.67
C LEU A 50 -3.97 -12.97 3.38
N VAL A 51 -3.87 -12.96 4.71
CA VAL A 51 -3.98 -11.73 5.51
C VAL A 51 -2.58 -11.41 6.03
N LYS A 52 -1.91 -10.45 5.37
CA LYS A 52 -0.52 -10.11 5.72
C LYS A 52 -0.43 -9.33 7.04
N LYS A 53 -1.29 -8.33 7.21
CA LYS A 53 -1.29 -7.42 8.37
C LYS A 53 -2.63 -6.67 8.48
N CYS A 54 -2.91 -6.18 9.67
CA CYS A 54 -4.01 -5.25 9.97
C CYS A 54 -3.39 -3.89 10.30
N GLU A 55 -3.68 -2.87 9.49
CA GLU A 55 -3.09 -1.53 9.66
C GLU A 55 -4.15 -0.44 9.70
N ALA A 56 -3.85 0.62 10.46
CA ALA A 56 -4.69 1.81 10.47
C ALA A 56 -4.51 2.60 9.17
N VAL A 57 -5.63 2.87 8.49
CA VAL A 57 -5.65 3.80 7.35
C VAL A 57 -5.74 5.22 7.88
N LEU A 58 -4.65 5.98 7.74
CA LEU A 58 -4.53 7.32 8.29
C LEU A 58 -4.98 8.40 7.30
N ASN A 59 -5.61 9.45 7.83
CA ASN A 59 -5.88 10.66 7.07
C ASN A 59 -4.66 11.59 7.16
N TYR A 60 -3.74 11.44 6.21
CA TYR A 60 -2.48 12.20 6.19
C TYR A 60 -2.68 13.71 6.03
N LEU A 61 -3.73 14.16 5.32
CA LEU A 61 -4.08 15.58 5.23
C LEU A 61 -4.35 16.18 6.63
N LYS A 62 -5.10 15.46 7.47
CA LYS A 62 -5.36 15.86 8.86
C LYS A 62 -4.12 15.77 9.77
N LEU A 63 -3.11 15.01 9.36
CA LEU A 63 -1.82 14.88 10.05
C LEU A 63 -0.76 15.88 9.55
N GLY A 64 -1.14 16.83 8.69
CA GLY A 64 -0.26 17.90 8.22
C GLY A 64 0.53 17.57 6.96
N TYR A 65 0.23 16.47 6.26
CA TYR A 65 0.75 16.20 4.92
C TYR A 65 -0.17 16.83 3.88
N GLY A 66 0.06 18.09 3.55
CA GLY A 66 -0.79 18.86 2.65
C GLY A 66 -0.63 18.51 1.16
N LEU A 67 0.38 17.71 0.79
CA LEU A 67 0.67 17.37 -0.59
C LEU A 67 0.87 15.87 -0.79
N MET A 68 0.39 15.39 -1.93
CA MET A 68 0.70 14.07 -2.46
C MET A 68 1.23 14.25 -3.89
N ALA A 69 2.25 13.49 -4.28
CA ALA A 69 2.80 13.54 -5.62
C ALA A 69 2.99 12.15 -6.20
N LEU A 70 2.73 12.04 -7.50
CA LEU A 70 3.22 10.96 -8.36
C LEU A 70 4.57 11.41 -8.93
N ILE A 71 5.60 10.60 -8.73
CA ILE A 71 6.95 10.89 -9.18
C ILE A 71 7.43 9.72 -10.02
N LEU A 72 7.80 9.99 -11.26
CA LEU A 72 8.36 9.02 -12.18
C LEU A 72 9.87 9.21 -12.23
N PHE A 73 10.62 8.12 -12.22
CA PHE A 73 12.07 8.14 -12.31
C PHE A 73 12.55 7.36 -13.54
N LYS A 74 13.48 7.97 -14.27
CA LYS A 74 14.29 7.27 -15.27
C LYS A 74 15.60 6.88 -14.62
N VAL A 75 15.95 5.61 -14.67
CA VAL A 75 17.10 5.03 -13.98
C VAL A 75 18.01 4.33 -15.00
N ASP A 76 19.27 4.16 -14.64
CA ASP A 76 20.12 3.25 -15.37
C ASP A 76 19.70 1.79 -15.18
N GLY A 77 19.52 1.05 -16.26
CA GLY A 77 18.88 -0.28 -16.23
C GLY A 77 19.57 -1.27 -15.29
N ALA A 78 20.90 -1.19 -15.15
CA ALA A 78 21.68 -2.04 -14.26
C ALA A 78 21.45 -1.75 -12.76
N HIS A 79 20.81 -0.63 -12.41
CA HIS A 79 20.65 -0.15 -11.04
C HIS A 79 19.19 0.04 -10.62
N ILE A 80 18.22 -0.45 -11.39
CA ILE A 80 16.78 -0.30 -11.06
C ILE A 80 16.47 -0.84 -9.66
N GLU A 81 16.82 -2.10 -9.39
CA GLU A 81 16.54 -2.74 -8.08
C GLU A 81 17.21 -2.01 -6.90
N GLU A 82 18.41 -1.47 -7.11
CA GLU A 82 19.12 -0.67 -6.09
C GLU A 82 18.34 0.60 -5.75
N ILE A 83 17.89 1.34 -6.78
CA ILE A 83 17.14 2.58 -6.61
C ILE A 83 15.76 2.32 -6.02
N GLU A 84 15.07 1.27 -6.42
CA GLU A 84 13.83 0.83 -5.80
C GLU A 84 14.01 0.57 -4.30
N GLY A 85 15.07 -0.13 -3.92
CA GLY A 85 15.41 -0.40 -2.52
C GLY A 85 15.70 0.86 -1.71
N ILE A 86 16.28 1.90 -2.33
CA ILE A 86 16.49 3.21 -1.71
C ILE A 86 15.15 3.94 -1.53
N LEU A 87 14.33 3.99 -2.57
CA LEU A 87 13.02 4.66 -2.57
C LEU A 87 12.06 4.00 -1.57
N ALA A 88 12.06 2.67 -1.49
CA ALA A 88 11.21 1.90 -0.57
C ALA A 88 11.54 2.14 0.91
N LYS A 89 12.75 2.63 1.22
CA LYS A 89 13.17 2.98 2.59
C LYS A 89 12.86 4.44 2.95
N GLU A 90 12.42 5.26 2.00
CA GLU A 90 12.12 6.66 2.28
C GLU A 90 10.81 6.80 3.07
N PRO A 91 10.80 7.48 4.23
CA PRO A 91 9.60 7.63 5.06
C PRO A 91 8.44 8.39 4.40
N ARG A 92 8.73 9.28 3.44
CA ARG A 92 7.73 10.03 2.67
C ARG A 92 7.11 9.22 1.54
N VAL A 93 7.73 8.12 1.14
CA VAL A 93 7.26 7.27 0.04
C VAL A 93 6.19 6.32 0.56
N ARG A 94 4.99 6.43 -0.02
CA ARG A 94 3.85 5.55 0.27
C ARG A 94 3.94 4.27 -0.55
N SER A 95 4.37 4.36 -1.79
CA SER A 95 4.42 3.21 -2.71
C SER A 95 5.50 3.41 -3.78
N VAL A 96 6.12 2.31 -4.17
CA VAL A 96 7.10 2.23 -5.27
C VAL A 96 6.63 1.11 -6.20
N TYR A 97 6.65 1.36 -7.49
CA TYR A 97 6.25 0.43 -8.52
C TYR A 97 7.32 0.37 -9.61
N ASP A 98 7.75 -0.83 -9.94
CA ASP A 98 8.42 -1.14 -11.21
C ASP A 98 7.36 -1.05 -12.32
N ILE A 99 7.61 -0.22 -13.34
CA ILE A 99 6.64 0.05 -14.41
C ILE A 99 7.25 -0.10 -15.79
N THR A 100 6.40 -0.48 -16.75
CA THR A 100 6.75 -0.40 -18.17
C THR A 100 6.43 0.98 -18.73
N GLY A 101 7.14 1.39 -19.78
CA GLY A 101 6.89 2.64 -20.49
C GLY A 101 8.15 3.47 -20.63
N GLU A 102 7.97 4.79 -20.66
CA GLU A 102 9.06 5.76 -20.80
C GLU A 102 9.95 5.83 -19.55
N TYR A 103 9.35 5.71 -18.36
CA TYR A 103 10.02 5.72 -17.06
C TYR A 103 10.06 4.30 -16.48
N ASP A 104 11.00 4.07 -15.57
CA ASP A 104 11.29 2.73 -15.05
C ASP A 104 10.63 2.52 -13.67
N ILE A 105 10.49 3.59 -12.87
CA ILE A 105 9.90 3.51 -11.52
C ILE A 105 8.84 4.60 -11.34
N ALA A 106 7.70 4.22 -10.77
CA ALA A 106 6.66 5.15 -10.29
C ALA A 106 6.56 5.16 -8.77
N VAL A 107 6.48 6.35 -8.19
CA VAL A 107 6.42 6.57 -6.74
C VAL A 107 5.22 7.43 -6.40
N ILE A 108 4.44 6.99 -5.40
CA ILE A 108 3.48 7.87 -4.70
C ILE A 108 4.11 8.28 -3.38
N ALA A 109 4.22 9.58 -3.14
CA ALA A 109 4.81 10.13 -1.93
C ALA A 109 3.97 11.26 -1.32
N LEU A 110 4.09 11.43 0.00
CA LEU A 110 3.36 12.39 0.82
C LEU A 110 4.33 13.42 1.39
N PHE A 111 3.96 14.70 1.34
CA PHE A 111 4.78 15.82 1.80
C PHE A 111 3.95 16.80 2.64
N LYS A 112 4.61 17.49 3.57
CA LYS A 112 3.97 18.54 4.38
C LYS A 112 3.56 19.74 3.53
N ASP A 113 4.49 20.20 2.70
CA ASP A 113 4.35 21.37 1.86
C ASP A 113 5.28 21.28 0.63
N VAL A 114 5.25 22.33 -0.20
CA VAL A 114 6.06 22.40 -1.44
C VAL A 114 7.56 22.40 -1.13
N ALA A 115 7.98 22.95 0.01
CA ALA A 115 9.39 22.99 0.40
C ALA A 115 9.90 21.59 0.76
N ASP A 116 9.10 20.81 1.48
CA ASP A 116 9.38 19.41 1.80
C ASP A 116 9.49 18.56 0.51
N LEU A 117 8.55 18.71 -0.42
CA LEU A 117 8.62 18.07 -1.75
C LEU A 117 9.90 18.46 -2.50
N ASN A 118 10.21 19.75 -2.59
CA ASN A 118 11.41 20.23 -3.28
C ASN A 118 12.69 19.68 -2.64
N SER A 119 12.74 19.59 -1.30
CA SER A 119 13.87 19.00 -0.57
C SER A 119 14.05 17.53 -0.91
N PHE A 120 12.95 16.79 -1.04
CA PHE A 120 12.96 15.39 -1.42
C PHE A 120 13.50 15.20 -2.85
N ILE A 121 12.94 15.93 -3.82
CA ILE A 121 13.35 15.84 -5.23
C ILE A 121 14.83 16.20 -5.40
N LYS A 122 15.29 17.30 -4.79
CA LYS A 122 16.71 17.70 -4.87
C LYS A 122 17.66 16.69 -4.25
N ARG A 123 17.22 15.97 -3.21
CA ARG A 123 18.05 14.95 -2.56
C ARG A 123 18.05 13.67 -3.37
N ILE A 124 16.89 13.22 -3.86
CA ILE A 124 16.80 11.97 -4.61
C ILE A 124 17.50 12.06 -5.97
N LEU A 125 17.42 13.21 -6.67
CA LEU A 125 18.14 13.44 -7.92
C LEU A 125 19.68 13.46 -7.78
N LYS A 126 20.21 13.51 -6.55
CA LYS A 126 21.65 13.36 -6.29
C LYS A 126 22.05 11.89 -6.13
N THR A 127 21.10 10.97 -6.00
CA THR A 127 21.39 9.54 -5.97
C THR A 127 21.98 9.15 -7.33
N PRO A 128 23.14 8.47 -7.36
CA PRO A 128 23.71 7.96 -8.60
C PRO A 128 22.69 7.13 -9.39
N HIS A 129 22.85 7.08 -10.71
CA HIS A 129 22.03 6.27 -11.63
C HIS A 129 20.60 6.77 -11.86
N ILE A 130 20.10 7.76 -11.13
CA ILE A 130 18.86 8.47 -11.49
C ILE A 130 19.18 9.50 -12.58
N LYS A 131 18.59 9.31 -13.76
CA LYS A 131 18.84 10.15 -14.95
C LYS A 131 17.85 11.32 -15.02
N GLU A 132 16.60 11.07 -14.67
CA GLU A 132 15.52 12.05 -14.79
C GLU A 132 14.44 11.77 -13.75
N SER A 133 13.68 12.81 -13.37
CA SER A 133 12.40 12.63 -12.74
C SER A 133 11.32 13.58 -13.27
N VAL A 134 10.09 13.09 -13.29
CA VAL A 134 8.89 13.90 -13.54
C VAL A 134 8.00 13.85 -12.31
N THR A 135 7.61 15.02 -11.82
CA THR A 135 6.77 15.15 -10.62
C THR A 135 5.42 15.75 -10.98
N SER A 136 4.35 15.02 -10.68
CA SER A 136 2.97 15.46 -10.81
C SER A 136 2.33 15.56 -9.44
N VAL A 137 1.92 16.77 -9.04
CA VAL A 137 1.18 16.97 -7.78
C VAL A 137 -0.24 16.46 -7.96
N ILE A 138 -0.67 15.59 -7.04
CA ILE A 138 -2.03 15.06 -7.02
C ILE A 138 -2.92 16.10 -6.35
N LEU A 139 -3.73 16.79 -7.16
CA LEU A 139 -4.66 17.81 -6.68
C LEU A 139 -5.82 17.21 -5.87
N LYS A 140 -6.27 16.01 -6.27
CA LYS A 140 -7.35 15.29 -5.61
C LYS A 140 -7.20 13.80 -5.87
N ALA A 141 -7.12 13.01 -4.79
CA ALA A 141 -7.33 11.58 -4.87
C ALA A 141 -8.85 11.32 -5.01
N VAL A 142 -9.29 10.90 -6.19
CA VAL A 142 -10.71 10.53 -6.42
C VAL A 142 -11.04 9.22 -5.69
N LYS A 143 -10.07 8.30 -5.63
CA LYS A 143 -10.10 7.05 -4.86
C LYS A 143 -8.66 6.69 -4.46
N ASP A 144 -8.43 6.40 -3.18
CA ASP A 144 -7.14 5.96 -2.63
C ASP A 144 -7.39 4.97 -1.47
N GLU A 145 -7.59 3.70 -1.83
CA GLU A 145 -7.90 2.61 -0.90
C GLU A 145 -6.77 1.58 -0.92
N VAL A 146 -6.47 0.99 0.23
CA VAL A 146 -5.41 -0.03 0.37
C VAL A 146 -5.84 -1.39 -0.19
N ASN A 147 -7.12 -1.72 -0.08
CA ASN A 147 -7.67 -3.02 -0.47
C ASN A 147 -8.71 -2.87 -1.58
N ILE A 148 -8.67 -3.79 -2.55
CA ILE A 148 -9.72 -3.93 -3.58
C ILE A 148 -10.75 -4.98 -3.15
N GLU A 149 -11.95 -4.91 -3.72
CA GLU A 149 -12.93 -5.98 -3.60
C GLU A 149 -12.52 -7.15 -4.50
N TYR A 150 -12.29 -8.32 -3.89
CA TYR A 150 -11.73 -9.47 -4.60
C TYR A 150 -12.76 -10.56 -4.93
N PHE A 151 -13.82 -10.71 -4.13
CA PHE A 151 -14.81 -11.80 -4.27
C PHE A 151 -16.09 -11.41 -5.00
N ARG A 152 -16.07 -10.36 -5.83
CA ARG A 152 -17.24 -10.03 -6.67
C ARG A 152 -17.30 -10.98 -7.87
N GLU A 153 -18.37 -11.76 -7.94
CA GLU A 153 -18.84 -12.42 -9.18
C GLU A 153 -19.49 -11.40 -10.11
#